data_AF-G9Y1C5-F1
#
_entry.id   AF-G9Y1C5-F1
#
_cell.length_a   1.000
_cell.length_b   1.000
_cell.length_c   1.000
_cell.angle_alpha   90.00
_cell.angle_beta   90.00
_cell.angle_gamma   90.00
#
_symmetry.space_group_name_H-M   'P 1'
#
loop_
_entity.id
_entity.type
_entity.pdbx_description
1 polymer ?
#
loop_
_entity_poly.entity_id
_entity_poly.type
_entity_poly.pdbx_seq_one_letter_code
_entity_poly.pdbx_strand_id
1 'polypeptide(L)'
;MAPFNEEGRMHMTVSLLIECNGAIANGDNGLNALAQHLLTQCQTLRLAGGIITDIEKVEVMSYPLNADALRRLICQHLPSFVLLDRSALLASHLADLRTIQPEAQMLDAWLDFAALKRAAEKDPVSGKVEWCYLPKLTKRYLVPLLTGYQRISPLYEPGEVSHTRDTETPFCFAEAVYGVGEWRGLHHFHDLSSLMWRYRVTEQGYYCCGSQTAALIQPDESTDEIDEISYQ
;
A
#
# COMPACT_ATOMS: atom_id res chain seq x y z
N MET A 1 16.60 7.93 34.88
CA MET A 1 15.56 7.06 34.31
C MET A 1 15.41 7.43 32.85
N ALA A 2 15.45 6.48 31.92
CA ALA A 2 15.16 6.79 30.53
C ALA A 2 13.67 7.14 30.38
N PRO A 3 13.29 8.08 29.49
CA PRO A 3 11.91 8.40 29.22
C PRO A 3 11.17 7.20 28.61
N PHE A 4 9.90 7.04 28.94
CA PHE A 4 9.03 6.02 28.37
C PHE A 4 8.50 6.50 27.01
N ASN A 5 8.71 5.71 25.96
CA ASN A 5 8.18 5.96 24.62
C ASN A 5 7.23 4.83 24.24
N GLU A 6 6.00 5.17 23.83
CA GLU A 6 4.99 4.18 23.46
C GLU A 6 5.20 3.71 22.01
N GLU A 7 5.30 2.40 21.81
CA GLU A 7 5.48 1.79 20.50
C GLU A 7 4.47 0.65 20.31
N GLY A 8 3.61 0.77 19.30
CA GLY A 8 2.65 -0.27 18.94
C GLY A 8 3.33 -1.51 18.36
N ARG A 9 2.90 -2.71 18.79
CA ARG A 9 3.44 -3.99 18.34
C ARG A 9 2.31 -4.94 17.97
N MET A 10 2.46 -5.68 16.87
CA MET A 10 1.50 -6.69 16.45
C MET A 10 2.21 -7.90 15.83
N HIS A 11 1.59 -9.07 15.95
CA HIS A 11 1.93 -10.24 15.14
C HIS A 11 1.05 -10.27 13.90
N MET A 12 1.65 -10.56 12.75
CA MET A 12 0.93 -10.62 11.49
C MET A 12 1.40 -11.77 10.62
N THR A 13 0.48 -12.36 9.86
CA THR A 13 0.75 -13.34 8.82
C THR A 13 0.33 -12.72 7.50
N VAL A 14 1.29 -12.57 6.58
CA VAL A 14 1.07 -11.92 5.28
C VAL A 14 1.67 -12.75 4.16
N SER A 15 1.07 -12.67 2.98
CA SER A 15 1.67 -13.14 1.73
C SER A 15 2.07 -11.92 0.91
N LEU A 16 3.31 -11.89 0.44
CA LEU A 16 3.82 -10.81 -0.41
C LEU A 16 3.86 -11.30 -1.85
N LEU A 17 3.10 -10.63 -2.72
CA LEU A 17 3.20 -10.81 -4.16
C LEU A 17 4.06 -9.67 -4.72
N ILE A 18 5.19 -10.03 -5.31
CA ILE A 18 6.17 -9.08 -5.86
C ILE A 18 6.30 -9.37 -7.35
N GLU A 19 6.06 -8.36 -8.16
CA GLU A 19 6.33 -8.43 -9.59
C GLU A 19 7.82 -8.23 -9.84
N CYS A 20 8.40 -9.11 -10.65
CA CYS A 20 9.80 -9.05 -11.05
C CYS A 20 9.90 -8.96 -12.57
N ASN A 21 10.74 -8.05 -13.06
CA ASN A 21 11.06 -7.94 -14.48
C ASN A 21 12.43 -8.52 -14.75
N GLY A 22 12.55 -9.37 -15.77
CA GLY A 22 13.81 -9.98 -16.17
C GLY A 22 13.64 -11.38 -16.74
N ALA A 23 14.70 -11.90 -17.36
CA ALA A 23 14.77 -13.27 -17.84
C ALA A 23 15.50 -14.15 -16.81
N ILE A 24 14.93 -15.31 -16.50
CA ILE A 24 15.54 -16.31 -15.63
C ILE A 24 16.08 -17.42 -16.52
N ALA A 25 17.40 -17.58 -16.55
CA ALA A 25 18.06 -18.66 -17.28
C ALA A 25 17.71 -20.03 -16.67
N ASN A 26 17.88 -21.10 -17.46
CA ASN A 26 17.69 -22.49 -17.02
C ASN A 26 16.26 -22.89 -16.63
N GLY A 27 15.24 -22.15 -17.08
CA GLY A 27 13.82 -22.50 -16.91
C GLY A 27 13.45 -22.79 -15.44
N ASP A 28 12.76 -23.90 -15.19
CA ASP A 28 12.31 -24.30 -13.85
C ASP A 28 13.47 -24.46 -12.83
N ASN A 29 14.65 -24.88 -13.28
CA ASN A 29 15.82 -24.97 -12.40
C ASN A 29 16.28 -23.60 -11.93
N GLY A 30 16.23 -22.59 -12.81
CA GLY A 30 16.52 -21.21 -12.47
C GLY A 30 15.49 -20.61 -11.51
N LEU A 31 14.20 -20.87 -11.75
CA LEU A 31 13.11 -20.44 -10.85
C LEU A 31 13.31 -21.01 -9.43
N ASN A 32 13.61 -22.30 -9.33
CA ASN A 32 13.86 -22.95 -8.05
C ASN A 32 15.13 -22.43 -7.36
N ALA A 33 16.21 -22.20 -8.11
CA ALA A 33 17.44 -21.62 -7.56
C ALA A 33 17.19 -20.21 -7.00
N LEU A 34 16.43 -19.37 -7.72
CA LEU A 34 16.06 -18.05 -7.24
C LEU A 34 15.16 -18.13 -6.00
N ALA A 35 14.17 -19.03 -5.98
CA ALA A 35 13.32 -19.23 -4.81
C ALA A 35 14.12 -19.61 -3.55
N GLN A 36 15.11 -20.50 -3.68
CA GLN A 36 15.99 -20.88 -2.57
C GLN A 36 16.90 -19.75 -2.11
N HIS A 37 17.42 -18.97 -3.07
CA HIS A 37 18.20 -17.78 -2.76
C HIS A 37 17.37 -16.77 -1.98
N LEU A 38 16.16 -16.45 -2.47
CA LEU A 38 15.23 -15.52 -1.81
C LEU A 38 14.82 -16.01 -0.41
N LEU A 39 14.54 -17.29 -0.24
CA LEU A 39 14.25 -17.87 1.07
C LEU A 39 15.38 -17.61 2.07
N THR A 40 16.63 -17.83 1.64
CA THR A 40 17.82 -17.55 2.47
C THR A 40 17.93 -16.08 2.83
N GLN A 41 17.70 -15.18 1.86
CA GLN A 41 17.76 -13.73 2.10
C GLN A 41 16.66 -13.27 3.06
N CYS A 42 15.41 -13.71 2.84
CA CYS A 42 14.26 -13.33 3.66
C CYS A 42 14.46 -13.62 5.16
N GLN A 43 15.17 -14.70 5.52
CA GLN A 43 15.48 -15.03 6.91
C GLN A 43 16.36 -13.99 7.62
N THR A 44 17.12 -13.19 6.86
CA THR A 44 17.99 -12.13 7.40
C THR A 44 17.30 -10.77 7.48
N LEU A 45 16.11 -10.64 6.89
CA LEU A 45 15.39 -9.39 6.78
C LEU A 45 14.40 -9.19 7.94
N ARG A 46 13.88 -7.97 8.01
CA ARG A 46 12.81 -7.56 8.93
C ARG A 46 11.64 -7.03 8.13
N LEU A 47 10.43 -7.18 8.68
CA LEU A 47 9.21 -6.65 8.09
C LEU A 47 8.55 -5.68 9.06
N ALA A 48 8.30 -4.44 8.61
CA ALA A 48 7.70 -3.37 9.42
C ALA A 48 8.37 -3.19 10.81
N GLY A 49 9.70 -3.32 10.87
CA GLY A 49 10.49 -3.25 12.11
C GLY A 49 10.50 -4.52 12.97
N GLY A 50 9.61 -5.48 12.68
CA GLY A 50 9.53 -6.79 13.34
C GLY A 50 10.46 -7.84 12.75
N ILE A 51 10.65 -8.93 13.49
CA ILE A 51 11.38 -10.12 13.03
C ILE A 51 10.45 -11.06 12.25
N ILE A 52 10.98 -11.73 11.23
CA ILE A 52 10.25 -12.78 10.51
C ILE A 52 10.44 -14.08 11.29
N THR A 53 9.36 -14.61 11.85
CA THR A 53 9.42 -15.81 12.71
C THR A 53 9.25 -17.11 11.95
N ASP A 54 8.56 -17.08 10.82
CA ASP A 54 8.26 -18.24 10.00
C ASP A 54 8.04 -17.82 8.54
N ILE A 55 8.42 -18.68 7.60
CA ILE A 55 8.20 -18.50 6.17
C ILE A 55 7.63 -19.81 5.64
N GLU A 56 6.33 -19.81 5.33
CA GLU A 56 5.64 -21.00 4.82
C GLU A 56 6.21 -21.45 3.48
N LYS A 57 6.35 -20.52 2.52
CA LYS A 57 6.84 -20.82 1.18
C LYS A 57 7.36 -19.57 0.47
N VAL A 58 8.36 -19.76 -0.38
CA VAL A 58 8.80 -18.78 -1.39
C VAL A 58 8.65 -19.43 -2.76
N GLU A 59 7.89 -18.80 -3.65
CA GLU A 59 7.66 -19.27 -5.02
C GLU A 59 8.05 -18.20 -6.01
N VAL A 60 8.75 -18.61 -7.07
CA VAL A 60 8.98 -17.80 -8.25
C VAL A 60 8.27 -18.48 -9.41
N MET A 61 7.40 -17.74 -10.07
CA MET A 61 6.59 -18.25 -11.18
C MET A 61 6.56 -17.23 -12.32
N SER A 62 6.35 -17.71 -13.53
CA SER A 62 6.07 -16.84 -14.67
C SER A 62 4.75 -16.09 -14.45
N TYR A 63 4.68 -14.87 -14.97
CA TYR A 63 3.46 -14.05 -14.91
C TYR A 63 2.28 -14.81 -15.55
N PRO A 64 1.12 -14.94 -14.87
CA PRO A 64 -0.02 -15.68 -15.40
C PRO A 64 -0.65 -14.93 -16.58
N LEU A 65 -0.42 -15.41 -17.80
CA LEU A 65 -0.94 -14.80 -19.03
C LEU A 65 -2.40 -15.17 -19.34
N ASN A 66 -2.97 -16.19 -18.66
CA ASN A 66 -4.34 -16.64 -18.89
C ASN A 66 -5.15 -16.72 -17.58
N ALA A 67 -6.48 -16.66 -17.73
CA ALA A 67 -7.42 -16.62 -16.61
C ALA A 67 -7.35 -17.87 -15.71
N ASP A 68 -7.07 -19.04 -16.28
CA ASP A 68 -6.99 -20.29 -15.51
C ASP A 68 -5.76 -20.33 -14.61
N ALA A 69 -4.60 -19.90 -15.11
CA ALA A 69 -3.37 -19.79 -14.34
C ALA A 69 -3.54 -18.78 -13.20
N LEU A 70 -4.14 -17.62 -13.49
CA LEU A 70 -4.44 -16.62 -12.47
C LEU A 70 -5.41 -17.16 -11.40
N ARG A 71 -6.48 -17.83 -11.82
CA ARG A 71 -7.44 -18.43 -10.90
C ARG A 71 -6.78 -19.44 -9.98
N ARG A 72 -5.86 -20.28 -10.49
CA ARG A 72 -5.11 -21.24 -9.67
C ARG A 72 -4.26 -20.53 -8.62
N LEU A 73 -3.53 -19.48 -9.01
CA LEU A 73 -2.75 -18.66 -8.09
C LEU A 73 -3.63 -18.04 -7.00
N ILE A 74 -4.75 -17.41 -7.39
CA ILE A 74 -5.70 -16.84 -6.43
C ILE A 74 -6.22 -17.92 -5.46
N CYS A 75 -6.62 -19.08 -5.98
CA CYS A 75 -7.15 -20.18 -5.17
C CYS A 75 -6.13 -20.74 -4.16
N GLN A 76 -4.83 -20.72 -4.48
CA GLN A 76 -3.78 -21.15 -3.54
C GLN A 76 -3.66 -20.23 -2.33
N HIS A 77 -4.03 -18.96 -2.48
CA HIS A 77 -4.00 -17.98 -1.40
C HIS A 77 -5.35 -17.75 -0.74
N LEU A 78 -6.38 -18.57 -1.01
CA LEU A 78 -7.67 -18.45 -0.32
C LEU A 78 -7.69 -19.24 0.99
N PRO A 79 -8.36 -18.72 2.04
CA PRO A 79 -9.02 -17.42 2.12
C PRO A 79 -8.03 -16.29 2.46
N SER A 80 -7.96 -15.24 1.62
CA SER A 80 -7.18 -14.03 1.92
C SER A 80 -7.88 -12.77 1.46
N PHE A 81 -7.47 -11.67 2.08
CA PHE A 81 -7.84 -10.31 1.72
C PHE A 81 -6.61 -9.59 1.19
N VAL A 82 -6.80 -8.83 0.13
CA VAL A 82 -5.78 -7.94 -0.42
C VAL A 82 -6.11 -6.51 -0.04
N LEU A 83 -5.07 -5.75 0.30
CA LEU A 83 -5.16 -4.31 0.54
C LEU A 83 -4.97 -3.58 -0.79
N LEU A 84 -5.93 -2.75 -1.18
CA LEU A 84 -5.91 -2.00 -2.44
C LEU A 84 -5.89 -0.51 -2.17
N ASP A 85 -5.26 0.25 -3.07
CA ASP A 85 -5.39 1.71 -3.05
C ASP A 85 -6.77 2.15 -3.55
N ARG A 86 -7.44 2.98 -2.75
CA ARG A 86 -8.71 3.66 -3.04
C ARG A 86 -8.66 5.13 -2.67
N SER A 87 -7.46 5.74 -2.68
CA SER A 87 -7.27 7.15 -2.34
C SER A 87 -8.08 8.09 -3.25
N ALA A 88 -8.42 7.67 -4.47
CA ALA A 88 -9.34 8.41 -5.35
C ALA A 88 -10.76 8.61 -4.76
N LEU A 89 -11.23 7.72 -3.88
CA LEU A 89 -12.52 7.86 -3.19
C LEU A 89 -12.53 9.06 -2.24
N LEU A 90 -11.37 9.46 -1.72
CA LEU A 90 -11.27 10.57 -0.77
C LEU A 90 -11.68 11.90 -1.42
N ALA A 91 -11.22 12.16 -2.64
CA ALA A 91 -11.58 13.37 -3.39
C ALA A 91 -13.08 13.42 -3.72
N SER A 92 -13.65 12.29 -4.13
CA SER A 92 -15.11 12.17 -4.38
C SER A 92 -15.91 12.42 -3.10
N HIS A 93 -15.50 11.79 -1.98
CA HIS A 93 -16.19 11.95 -0.71
C HIS A 93 -16.12 13.37 -0.17
N LEU A 94 -14.98 14.06 -0.31
CA LEU A 94 -14.88 15.47 0.05
C LEU A 94 -15.83 16.35 -0.76
N ALA A 95 -15.97 16.09 -2.06
CA ALA A 95 -16.91 16.83 -2.91
C ALA A 95 -18.36 16.64 -2.44
N ASP A 96 -18.75 15.39 -2.15
CA ASP A 96 -20.08 15.07 -1.62
C ASP A 96 -20.31 15.72 -0.25
N LEU A 97 -19.32 15.65 0.65
CA LEU A 97 -19.41 16.23 2.00
C LEU A 97 -19.60 17.75 1.94
N ARG A 98 -18.94 18.44 0.99
CA ARG A 98 -19.07 19.88 0.80
C ARG A 98 -20.44 20.34 0.31
N THR A 99 -21.26 19.45 -0.26
CA THR A 99 -22.65 19.79 -0.60
C THR A 99 -23.51 20.03 0.64
N ILE A 100 -23.15 19.40 1.76
CA ILE A 100 -23.86 19.49 3.04
C ILE A 100 -23.14 20.45 3.99
N GLN A 101 -21.80 20.40 4.02
CA GLN A 101 -20.93 21.22 4.88
C GLN A 101 -19.86 21.92 4.03
N PRO A 102 -20.11 23.14 3.53
CA PRO A 102 -19.21 23.84 2.60
C PRO A 102 -17.77 24.01 3.11
N GLU A 103 -17.60 24.18 4.42
CA GLU A 103 -16.30 24.36 5.08
C GLU A 103 -15.53 23.05 5.34
N ALA A 104 -16.05 21.90 4.90
CA ALA A 104 -15.40 20.61 5.13
C ALA A 104 -14.01 20.55 4.48
N GLN A 105 -13.05 20.01 5.25
CA GLN A 105 -11.67 19.84 4.85
C GLN A 105 -11.36 18.38 4.50
N MET A 106 -10.19 18.17 3.87
CA MET A 106 -9.75 16.83 3.48
C MET A 106 -9.64 15.88 4.68
N LEU A 107 -9.20 16.39 5.82
CA LEU A 107 -9.10 15.61 7.05
C LEU A 107 -10.46 15.13 7.54
N ASP A 108 -11.51 15.96 7.45
CA ASP A 108 -12.88 15.57 7.83
C ASP A 108 -13.37 14.42 6.96
N ALA A 109 -13.18 14.54 5.64
CA ALA A 109 -13.52 13.48 4.70
C ALA A 109 -12.71 12.19 4.96
N TRP A 110 -11.44 12.32 5.34
CA TRP A 110 -10.59 11.16 5.63
C TRP A 110 -11.02 10.43 6.92
N LEU A 111 -11.38 11.18 7.97
CA LEU A 111 -11.86 10.62 9.24
C LEU A 111 -13.19 9.86 9.09
N ASP A 112 -14.02 10.24 8.12
CA ASP A 112 -15.28 9.55 7.83
C ASP A 112 -15.08 8.09 7.41
N PHE A 113 -13.92 7.73 6.85
CA PHE A 113 -13.61 6.33 6.52
C PHE A 113 -13.33 5.47 7.76
N ALA A 114 -12.96 6.08 8.89
CA ALA A 114 -12.77 5.39 10.16
C ALA A 114 -13.97 5.49 11.10
N ALA A 115 -14.80 6.53 10.94
CA ALA A 115 -15.86 6.86 11.89
C ALA A 115 -17.04 5.86 11.86
N LEU A 116 -17.53 5.50 13.05
CA LEU A 116 -18.84 4.87 13.26
C LEU A 116 -19.81 5.95 13.75
N LYS A 117 -20.60 6.50 12.83
CA LYS A 117 -21.54 7.59 13.13
C LYS A 117 -22.88 7.07 13.61
N ARG A 118 -23.53 7.81 14.51
CA ARG A 118 -24.89 7.55 15.00
C ARG A 118 -25.71 8.83 14.92
N ALA A 119 -26.99 8.69 14.65
CA ALA A 119 -27.96 9.79 14.67
C ALA A 119 -29.17 9.43 15.53
N ALA A 120 -29.77 10.45 16.13
CA ALA A 120 -31.01 10.32 16.87
C ALA A 120 -32.17 10.38 15.88
N GLU A 121 -32.97 9.31 15.83
CA GLU A 121 -34.20 9.22 15.05
C GLU A 121 -35.39 9.30 16.01
N LYS A 122 -36.34 10.18 15.72
CA LYS A 122 -37.56 10.33 16.50
C LYS A 122 -38.70 9.60 15.80
N ASP A 123 -39.31 8.66 16.49
CA ASP A 123 -40.53 8.00 16.03
C ASP A 123 -41.66 9.05 15.90
N PRO A 124 -42.22 9.25 14.70
CA PRO A 124 -43.28 10.23 14.46
C PRO A 124 -44.56 9.97 15.27
N VAL A 125 -44.81 8.71 15.64
CA VAL A 125 -46.05 8.25 16.29
C VAL A 125 -45.88 8.19 17.80
N SER A 126 -44.85 7.51 18.29
CA SER A 126 -44.64 7.36 19.75
C SER A 126 -43.90 8.54 20.39
N GLY A 127 -43.23 9.37 19.58
CA GLY A 127 -42.39 10.47 20.06
C GLY A 127 -41.09 10.02 20.72
N LYS A 128 -40.84 8.70 20.81
CA LYS A 128 -39.62 8.11 21.37
C LYS A 128 -38.42 8.43 20.47
N VAL A 129 -37.28 8.71 21.09
CA VAL A 129 -36.01 8.96 20.40
C VAL A 129 -35.12 7.74 20.55
N GLU A 130 -34.63 7.20 19.43
CA GLU A 130 -33.70 6.08 19.38
C GLU A 130 -32.43 6.48 18.63
N TRP A 131 -31.28 5.97 19.08
CA TRP A 131 -29.98 6.26 18.46
C TRP A 131 -29.60 5.15 17.48
N CYS A 132 -29.76 5.42 16.19
CA CYS A 132 -29.49 4.48 15.10
C CYS A 132 -28.08 4.70 14.54
N TYR A 133 -27.45 3.63 14.07
CA TYR A 133 -26.20 3.74 13.31
C TYR A 133 -26.49 4.33 11.94
N LEU A 134 -25.67 5.30 11.52
CA LEU A 134 -25.71 5.77 10.15
C LEU A 134 -25.03 4.75 9.23
N PRO A 135 -25.54 4.55 8.00
CA PRO A 135 -24.85 3.75 7.01
C PRO A 135 -23.43 4.25 6.77
N LYS A 136 -22.48 3.33 6.61
CA LYS A 136 -21.16 3.69 6.07
C LYS A 136 -21.32 4.23 4.64
N LEU A 137 -20.39 5.10 4.24
CA LEU A 137 -20.33 5.70 2.89
C LEU A 137 -20.43 4.65 1.79
N THR A 138 -19.82 3.49 2.00
CA THR A 138 -19.92 2.35 1.11
C THR A 138 -20.06 1.06 1.92
N LYS A 139 -20.54 -0.01 1.27
CA LYS A 139 -20.55 -1.37 1.84
C LYS A 139 -19.15 -2.04 1.83
N ARG A 140 -18.12 -1.35 1.35
CA ARG A 140 -16.75 -1.86 1.25
C ARG A 140 -16.04 -1.68 2.59
N TYR A 141 -15.04 -2.53 2.84
CA TYR A 141 -14.20 -2.40 4.02
C TYR A 141 -13.07 -1.41 3.72
N LEU A 142 -13.37 -0.11 3.88
CA LEU A 142 -12.42 0.98 3.68
C LEU A 142 -11.67 1.28 4.98
N VAL A 143 -10.38 1.58 4.85
CA VAL A 143 -9.50 1.92 5.97
C VAL A 143 -8.62 3.13 5.64
N PRO A 144 -8.43 4.08 6.56
CA PRO A 144 -7.42 5.11 6.40
C PRO A 144 -6.01 4.50 6.36
N LEU A 145 -5.13 5.03 5.53
CA LEU A 145 -3.73 4.60 5.40
C LEU A 145 -2.79 5.80 5.35
N LEU A 146 -1.55 5.60 5.77
CA LEU A 146 -0.42 6.44 5.36
C LEU A 146 0.12 5.87 4.05
N THR A 147 0.15 6.68 3.00
CA THR A 147 0.49 6.26 1.63
C THR A 147 1.75 6.94 1.10
N GLY A 148 2.44 7.75 1.90
CA GLY A 148 3.70 8.34 1.49
C GLY A 148 4.15 9.49 2.36
N TYR A 149 5.06 10.29 1.79
CA TYR A 149 5.64 11.47 2.40
C TYR A 149 5.71 12.61 1.39
N GLN A 150 5.27 13.79 1.80
CA GLN A 150 5.32 15.03 1.04
C GLN A 150 6.46 15.89 1.57
N ARG A 151 7.30 16.39 0.69
CA ARG A 151 8.36 17.33 1.07
C ARG A 151 7.76 18.66 1.54
N ILE A 152 8.21 19.15 2.69
CA ILE A 152 7.80 20.43 3.30
C ILE A 152 8.95 21.45 3.42
N SER A 153 10.15 21.09 2.98
CA SER A 153 11.31 21.99 2.88
C SER A 153 11.89 22.02 1.47
N PRO A 154 12.87 22.89 1.17
CA PRO A 154 13.75 22.68 0.03
C PRO A 154 14.47 21.33 0.11
N LEU A 155 15.00 20.88 -1.03
CA LEU A 155 15.98 19.81 -1.07
C LEU A 155 17.35 20.42 -0.74
N TYR A 156 17.99 19.93 0.32
CA TYR A 156 19.30 20.36 0.77
C TYR A 156 20.39 19.47 0.17
N GLU A 157 21.54 20.08 -0.11
CA GLU A 157 22.69 19.36 -0.65
C GLU A 157 23.31 18.43 0.42
N PRO A 158 24.04 17.38 0.01
CA PRO A 158 24.73 16.49 0.94
C PRO A 158 25.64 17.26 1.91
N GLY A 159 25.48 16.99 3.21
CA GLY A 159 26.27 17.63 4.28
C GLY A 159 25.78 19.01 4.75
N GLU A 160 24.75 19.59 4.13
CA GLU A 160 24.19 20.88 4.56
C GLU A 160 23.40 20.77 5.88
N VAL A 161 22.68 19.66 6.07
CA VAL A 161 21.92 19.38 7.30
C VAL A 161 22.75 18.51 8.24
N SER A 162 22.95 18.99 9.48
CA SER A 162 23.65 18.24 10.52
C SER A 162 22.84 17.04 11.02
N HIS A 163 23.51 15.99 11.51
CA HIS A 163 22.90 14.82 12.14
C HIS A 163 21.94 14.01 11.23
N THR A 164 22.16 14.06 9.93
CA THR A 164 21.52 13.15 8.97
C THR A 164 22.08 11.73 9.12
N ARG A 165 21.41 10.75 8.49
CA ARG A 165 21.84 9.34 8.52
C ARG A 165 23.21 9.12 7.86
N ASP A 166 23.49 9.89 6.82
CA ASP A 166 24.75 9.94 6.08
C ASP A 166 24.94 11.34 5.48
N THR A 167 26.16 11.66 5.03
CA THR A 167 26.53 12.98 4.49
C THR A 167 26.61 12.98 2.97
N GLU A 168 26.18 11.92 2.29
CA GLU A 168 26.32 11.73 0.84
C GLU A 168 24.97 11.80 0.11
N THR A 169 23.86 11.61 0.84
CA THR A 169 22.51 11.66 0.28
C THR A 169 21.86 13.04 0.49
N PRO A 170 21.23 13.64 -0.55
CA PRO A 170 20.42 14.85 -0.39
C PRO A 170 19.30 14.68 0.65
N PHE A 171 18.98 15.74 1.37
CA PHE A 171 18.04 15.70 2.49
C PHE A 171 16.85 16.64 2.31
N CYS A 172 15.67 16.26 2.79
CA CYS A 172 14.56 17.18 2.98
C CYS A 172 13.69 16.77 4.17
N PHE A 173 13.01 17.75 4.78
CA PHE A 173 11.95 17.46 5.76
C PHE A 173 10.67 17.09 5.03
N ALA A 174 9.96 16.12 5.56
CA ALA A 174 8.72 15.62 4.97
C ALA A 174 7.64 15.38 6.02
N GLU A 175 6.39 15.48 5.58
CA GLU A 175 5.20 15.11 6.35
C GLU A 175 4.49 13.90 5.74
N ALA A 176 3.72 13.20 6.56
CA ALA A 176 2.95 12.05 6.13
C ALA A 176 1.86 12.44 5.12
N VAL A 177 1.71 11.61 4.09
CA VAL A 177 0.60 11.67 3.14
C VAL A 177 -0.39 10.58 3.47
N TYR A 178 -1.66 10.95 3.54
CA TYR A 178 -2.75 10.04 3.89
C TYR A 178 -3.56 9.65 2.65
N GLY A 179 -3.95 8.39 2.61
CA GLY A 179 -4.80 7.83 1.59
C GLY A 179 -5.85 6.91 2.20
N VAL A 180 -6.56 6.18 1.33
CA VAL A 180 -7.59 5.23 1.75
C VAL A 180 -7.31 3.89 1.09
N GLY A 181 -7.33 2.83 1.89
CA GLY A 181 -7.25 1.46 1.45
C GLY A 181 -8.61 0.77 1.42
N GLU A 182 -8.73 -0.29 0.62
CA GLU A 182 -9.84 -1.24 0.68
C GLU A 182 -9.31 -2.65 0.94
N TRP A 183 -9.79 -3.29 2.00
CA TRP A 183 -9.63 -4.73 2.17
C TRP A 183 -10.70 -5.45 1.35
N ARG A 184 -10.27 -6.24 0.36
CA ARG A 184 -11.17 -6.98 -0.52
C ARG A 184 -10.73 -8.43 -0.65
N GLY A 185 -11.70 -9.36 -0.70
CA GLY A 185 -11.39 -10.78 -0.89
C GLY A 185 -10.74 -11.05 -2.25
N LEU A 186 -9.70 -11.88 -2.28
CA LEU A 186 -8.88 -12.14 -3.48
C LEU A 186 -9.65 -12.78 -4.66
N HIS A 187 -10.78 -13.44 -4.38
CA HIS A 187 -11.63 -14.08 -5.40
C HIS A 187 -12.38 -13.09 -6.31
N HIS A 188 -12.33 -11.79 -6.02
CA HIS A 188 -12.98 -10.75 -6.83
C HIS A 188 -12.13 -10.23 -8.00
N PHE A 189 -10.91 -10.77 -8.19
CA PHE A 189 -9.94 -10.22 -9.12
C PHE A 189 -9.69 -11.14 -10.31
N HIS A 190 -9.49 -10.52 -11.46
CA HIS A 190 -9.22 -11.17 -12.74
C HIS A 190 -7.95 -10.63 -13.42
N ASP A 191 -7.20 -9.78 -12.71
CA ASP A 191 -5.94 -9.19 -13.16
C ASP A 191 -5.04 -8.89 -11.95
N LEU A 192 -3.79 -9.37 -11.99
CA LEU A 192 -2.80 -9.12 -10.94
C LEU A 192 -2.34 -7.67 -10.90
N SER A 193 -2.29 -6.98 -12.05
CA SER A 193 -1.79 -5.61 -12.10
C SER A 193 -2.61 -4.68 -11.19
N SER A 194 -3.91 -4.96 -11.06
CA SER A 194 -4.83 -4.25 -10.18
C SER A 194 -4.56 -4.42 -8.67
N LEU A 195 -3.75 -5.41 -8.29
CA LEU A 195 -3.39 -5.72 -6.90
C LEU A 195 -2.09 -5.05 -6.46
N MET A 196 -1.25 -4.66 -7.42
CA MET A 196 0.12 -4.24 -7.15
C MET A 196 0.17 -2.80 -6.66
N TRP A 197 0.88 -2.60 -5.55
CA TRP A 197 1.31 -1.29 -5.09
C TRP A 197 2.65 -0.93 -5.73
N ARG A 198 2.82 0.32 -6.15
CA ARG A 198 4.06 0.83 -6.73
C ARG A 198 4.48 2.12 -6.06
N TYR A 199 5.78 2.29 -5.95
CA TYR A 199 6.35 3.56 -5.58
C TYR A 199 6.22 4.55 -6.73
N ARG A 200 5.88 5.78 -6.35
CA ARG A 200 5.84 6.94 -7.22
C ARG A 200 6.67 8.02 -6.56
N VAL A 201 7.83 8.30 -7.14
CA VAL A 201 8.70 9.38 -6.68
C VAL A 201 8.48 10.57 -7.61
N THR A 202 8.28 11.75 -7.04
CA THR A 202 8.26 13.02 -7.77
C THR A 202 9.29 13.95 -7.15
N GLU A 203 9.55 15.08 -7.80
CA GLU A 203 10.36 16.14 -7.20
C GLU A 203 9.82 16.62 -5.84
N GLN A 204 8.54 16.40 -5.57
CA GLN A 204 7.82 16.95 -4.42
C GLN A 204 7.59 15.93 -3.30
N GLY A 205 7.77 14.63 -3.56
CA GLY A 205 7.46 13.63 -2.57
C GLY A 205 7.64 12.20 -3.03
N TYR A 206 7.43 11.31 -2.08
CA TYR A 206 7.52 9.86 -2.23
C TYR A 206 6.18 9.26 -1.85
N TYR A 207 5.53 8.60 -2.80
CA TYR A 207 4.20 8.01 -2.60
C TYR A 207 4.22 6.53 -2.92
N CYS A 208 3.31 5.80 -2.32
CA CYS A 208 2.99 4.41 -2.62
C CYS A 208 1.51 4.36 -2.97
N CYS A 209 1.21 3.98 -4.20
CA CYS A 209 -0.16 3.96 -4.72
C CYS A 209 -0.40 2.70 -5.56
N GLY A 210 -1.67 2.42 -5.88
CA GLY A 210 -2.01 1.31 -6.76
C GLY A 210 -1.41 1.50 -8.16
N SER A 211 -1.06 0.40 -8.83
CA SER A 211 -0.37 0.44 -10.15
C SER A 211 -1.10 1.27 -11.19
N GLN A 212 -2.43 1.27 -11.19
CA GLN A 212 -3.22 2.10 -12.10
C GLN A 212 -3.01 3.60 -11.84
N THR A 213 -2.83 4.00 -10.59
CA THR A 213 -2.55 5.40 -10.22
C THR A 213 -1.09 5.76 -10.47
N ALA A 214 -0.16 4.80 -10.32
CA ALA A 214 1.26 5.01 -10.62
C ALA A 214 1.52 5.18 -12.13
N ALA A 215 0.90 4.34 -12.97
CA ALA A 215 1.11 4.30 -14.41
C ALA A 215 0.56 5.53 -15.17
N LEU A 216 -0.44 6.24 -14.64
CA LEU A 216 -1.03 7.39 -15.31
C LEU A 216 -0.09 8.61 -15.40
N ILE A 217 1.08 8.60 -14.74
CA ILE A 217 1.90 9.81 -14.54
C ILE A 217 3.41 9.57 -14.69
N GLN A 218 3.88 8.33 -14.90
CA GLN A 218 5.29 8.09 -15.28
C GLN A 218 5.45 8.17 -16.80
N PRO A 219 6.39 8.98 -17.32
CA PRO A 219 6.91 8.78 -18.67
C PRO A 219 7.56 7.41 -18.74
N ASP A 220 7.42 6.75 -19.88
CA ASP A 220 7.97 5.43 -20.16
C ASP A 220 9.51 5.46 -20.13
N GLU A 221 10.13 5.27 -18.96
CA GLU A 221 11.59 5.03 -18.81
C GLU A 221 11.91 3.54 -19.02
N SER A 222 11.35 2.91 -20.07
CA SER A 222 11.63 1.52 -20.42
C SER A 222 12.69 1.35 -21.52
N THR A 223 13.53 2.37 -21.75
CA THR A 223 14.61 2.31 -22.74
C THR A 223 15.97 2.69 -22.16
N ASP A 224 16.38 2.04 -21.07
CA ASP A 224 17.80 1.98 -20.73
C ASP A 224 18.33 0.59 -21.06
N GLU A 225 19.29 0.57 -21.99
CA GLU A 225 19.98 -0.59 -22.52
C GLU A 225 20.61 -1.43 -21.40
N ILE A 226 20.35 -2.73 -21.41
CA ILE A 226 20.96 -3.69 -20.49
C ILE A 226 22.41 -3.91 -20.95
N ASP A 227 23.36 -3.27 -20.27
CA ASP A 227 24.77 -3.63 -20.38
C ASP A 227 25.00 -5.03 -19.77
N GLU A 228 25.50 -5.94 -20.60
CA GLU A 228 25.92 -7.30 -20.26
C GLU A 228 27.00 -7.28 -19.16
N ILE A 229 26.64 -7.67 -17.93
CA ILE A 229 27.63 -7.96 -16.89
C ILE A 229 28.15 -9.38 -17.10
N SER A 230 29.31 -9.48 -17.75
CA SER A 230 30.14 -10.69 -17.79
C SER A 230 30.76 -10.94 -16.42
N TYR A 231 30.45 -12.08 -15.81
CA TYR A 231 31.25 -12.62 -14.70
C TYR A 231 32.45 -13.37 -15.29
N GLN A 232 33.66 -12.85 -15.04
CA GLN A 232 34.90 -13.63 -15.04
C GLN A 232 35.19 -14.15 -13.63
#